data_AF-A0A1F7RUM4-F1
#
_entry.id   AF-A0A1F7RUM4-F1
#
_cell.length_a   1.000
_cell.length_b   1.000
_cell.length_c   1.000
_cell.angle_alpha   90.00
_cell.angle_beta   90.00
_cell.angle_gamma   90.00
#
_symmetry.space_group_name_H-M   'P 1'
#
loop_
_entity.id
_entity.type
_entity.pdbx_description
1 polymer ?
#
loop_
_entity_poly.entity_id
_entity_poly.type
_entity_poly.pdbx_seq_one_letter_code
_entity_poly.pdbx_strand_id
1 'polypeptide(L)'
;MKAFLEFILKLDRRYIFILVFFATILPFFVPMGLDVEITPEVKQVYDFINKLDGNSKPVLLSFDYDPQIKAECHPMALAILRHLFSRNVKVVAISLHPAGPALALDALNKTGKEYDKNYGDDYCFMGYGAGFAFMMMKMVESFSDSFPQDYYGKSIKDIPLARNLENYNSFSIVITLAGNKAPEFYIIYGQSKSGVKVAAGVTAVMAADYYPFLGSGQLTGLISGLK
;
A
#
# COMPACT_ATOMS: atom_id res chain seq x y z
N MET A 1 21.67 37.93 -18.94
CA MET A 1 20.32 37.52 -18.51
C MET A 1 19.20 38.21 -19.31
N LYS A 2 19.16 39.56 -19.41
CA LYS A 2 18.13 40.27 -20.21
C LYS A 2 18.10 39.89 -21.70
N ALA A 3 19.25 39.79 -22.35
CA ALA A 3 19.33 39.42 -23.77
C ALA A 3 18.83 37.98 -24.09
N PHE A 4 19.01 37.05 -23.15
CA PHE A 4 18.51 35.67 -23.28
C PHE A 4 16.98 35.60 -23.13
N LEU A 5 16.43 36.36 -22.16
CA LEU A 5 14.99 36.51 -21.98
C LEU A 5 14.31 37.16 -23.18
N GLU A 6 14.92 38.21 -23.76
CA GLU A 6 14.40 38.86 -24.97
C GLU A 6 14.45 37.93 -26.20
N PHE A 7 15.46 37.07 -26.30
CA PHE A 7 15.56 36.06 -27.34
C PHE A 7 14.43 35.02 -27.23
N ILE A 8 14.16 34.51 -26.02
CA ILE A 8 13.05 33.57 -25.79
C ILE A 8 11.70 34.21 -26.10
N LEU A 9 11.50 35.47 -25.73
CA LEU A 9 10.24 36.19 -25.98
C LEU A 9 9.98 36.49 -27.46
N LYS A 10 11.04 36.55 -28.28
CA LYS A 10 10.94 36.73 -29.74
C LYS A 10 10.91 35.41 -30.52
N LEU A 11 11.09 34.28 -29.85
CA LEU A 11 11.11 32.97 -30.49
C LEU A 11 9.69 32.59 -30.96
N ASP A 12 9.55 32.19 -32.23
CA ASP A 12 8.26 31.70 -32.73
C ASP A 12 7.86 30.43 -31.96
N ARG A 13 6.62 30.44 -31.44
CA ARG A 13 6.01 29.34 -30.69
C ARG A 13 6.13 27.98 -31.39
N ARG A 14 6.19 27.95 -32.72
CA ARG A 14 6.37 26.71 -33.51
C ARG A 14 7.66 25.98 -33.17
N TYR A 15 8.77 26.70 -33.00
CA TYR A 15 10.03 26.10 -32.61
C TYR A 15 9.98 25.61 -31.16
N ILE A 16 9.29 26.33 -30.27
CA ILE A 16 9.04 25.87 -28.90
C ILE A 16 8.28 24.54 -28.92
N PHE A 17 7.21 24.43 -29.71
CA PHE A 17 6.43 23.18 -29.81
C PHE A 17 7.23 22.02 -30.40
N ILE A 18 8.07 22.26 -31.40
CA ILE A 18 8.97 21.23 -31.95
C ILE A 18 9.98 20.77 -30.89
N LEU A 19 10.56 21.70 -30.13
CA LEU A 19 11.54 21.38 -29.09
C LEU A 19 10.88 20.61 -27.93
N VAL A 20 9.68 21.00 -27.52
CA VAL A 20 8.87 20.25 -26.54
C VAL A 20 8.50 18.87 -27.08
N PHE A 21 8.07 18.76 -28.35
CA PHE A 21 7.73 17.48 -28.99
C PHE A 21 8.92 16.51 -28.97
N PHE A 22 10.11 16.97 -29.35
CA PHE A 22 11.30 16.12 -29.27
C PHE A 22 11.70 15.84 -27.82
N ALA A 23 11.63 16.81 -26.92
CA ALA A 23 11.97 16.62 -25.51
C ALA A 23 11.06 15.60 -24.81
N THR A 24 9.78 15.51 -25.18
CA THR A 24 8.85 14.53 -24.62
C THR A 24 8.91 13.16 -25.30
N ILE A 25 9.29 13.09 -26.58
CA ILE A 25 9.40 11.83 -27.33
C ILE A 25 10.74 11.12 -27.10
N LEU A 26 11.83 11.86 -26.98
CA LEU A 26 13.17 11.29 -26.89
C LEU A 26 13.33 10.27 -25.72
N PRO A 27 12.76 10.49 -24.52
CA PRO A 27 12.82 9.53 -23.42
C PRO A 27 12.18 8.16 -23.72
N PHE A 28 11.26 8.07 -24.69
CA PHE A 28 10.66 6.79 -25.09
C PHE A 28 11.63 5.90 -25.88
N PHE A 29 12.60 6.49 -26.59
CA PHE A 29 13.58 5.76 -27.39
C PHE A 29 14.93 5.60 -26.69
N VAL A 30 15.22 6.50 -25.75
CA VAL A 30 16.47 6.49 -24.98
C VAL A 30 16.12 6.32 -23.50
N PRO A 31 16.10 5.08 -22.97
CA PRO A 31 15.92 4.86 -21.56
C PRO A 31 17.07 5.55 -20.81
N MET A 32 16.74 6.59 -20.04
CA MET A 32 17.75 7.41 -19.34
C MET A 32 18.56 6.63 -18.31
N GLY A 33 18.15 5.41 -17.95
CA GLY A 33 18.90 4.57 -17.01
C GLY A 33 19.12 5.23 -15.66
N LEU A 34 18.18 6.08 -15.21
CA LEU A 34 18.28 6.74 -13.92
C LEU A 34 18.26 5.66 -12.83
N ASP A 35 19.30 5.68 -11.99
CA ASP A 35 19.39 4.76 -10.86
C ASP A 35 18.24 5.03 -9.89
N VAL A 36 17.51 3.97 -9.56
CA VAL A 36 16.47 4.00 -8.52
C VAL A 36 17.16 3.74 -7.19
N GLU A 37 17.46 4.81 -6.45
CA GLU A 37 18.02 4.68 -5.10
C GLU A 37 16.98 4.07 -4.14
N ILE A 38 17.39 3.01 -3.43
CA ILE A 38 16.57 2.41 -2.37
C ILE A 38 16.64 3.31 -1.15
N THR A 39 15.51 3.91 -0.77
CA THR A 39 15.47 4.78 0.40
C THR A 39 15.43 3.98 1.72
N PRO A 40 15.99 4.53 2.82
CA PRO A 40 16.02 3.84 4.12
C PRO A 40 14.64 3.42 4.63
N GLU A 41 13.61 4.23 4.38
CA GLU A 41 12.23 3.97 4.81
C GLU A 41 11.58 2.79 4.07
N VAL A 42 11.87 2.60 2.79
CA VAL A 42 11.44 1.43 2.01
C VAL A 42 12.20 0.19 2.47
N LYS A 43 13.52 0.34 2.70
CA LYS A 43 14.36 -0.75 3.20
C LYS A 43 13.90 -1.30 4.55
N GLN A 44 13.38 -0.45 5.43
CA GLN A 44 12.80 -0.89 6.71
C GLN A 44 11.61 -1.82 6.53
N VAL A 45 10.69 -1.52 5.59
CA VAL A 45 9.56 -2.41 5.29
C VAL A 45 10.04 -3.72 4.68
N TYR A 46 10.97 -3.64 3.73
CA TYR A 46 11.57 -4.81 3.09
C TYR A 46 12.25 -5.74 4.09
N ASP A 47 13.11 -5.19 4.95
CA ASP A 47 13.81 -5.93 6.00
C ASP A 47 12.86 -6.51 7.04
N PHE A 48 11.75 -5.82 7.33
CA PHE A 48 10.70 -6.33 8.21
C PHE A 48 10.05 -7.58 7.62
N ILE A 49 9.59 -7.51 6.37
CA ILE A 49 8.98 -8.67 5.67
C ILE A 49 10.00 -9.81 5.54
N ASN A 50 11.27 -9.51 5.34
CA ASN A 50 12.36 -10.50 5.31
C ASN A 50 12.64 -11.22 6.65
N LYS A 51 12.02 -10.78 7.74
CA LYS A 51 12.08 -11.51 9.03
C LYS A 51 10.86 -12.40 9.24
N LEU A 52 9.81 -12.24 8.43
CA LEU A 52 8.58 -13.02 8.53
C LEU A 52 8.66 -14.30 7.71
N ASP A 53 8.03 -15.35 8.19
CA ASP A 53 7.89 -16.65 7.54
C ASP A 53 6.47 -17.20 7.71
N GLY A 54 6.22 -18.43 7.26
CA GLY A 54 4.91 -19.08 7.38
C GLY A 54 4.46 -19.39 8.82
N ASN A 55 5.35 -19.31 9.80
CA ASN A 55 5.03 -19.48 11.23
C ASN A 55 4.71 -18.15 11.92
N SER A 56 5.03 -17.04 11.26
CA SER A 56 4.76 -15.69 11.77
C SER A 56 3.27 -15.39 11.78
N LYS A 57 2.86 -14.43 12.62
CA LYS A 57 1.49 -13.90 12.58
C LYS A 57 1.19 -13.32 11.19
N PRO A 58 -0.06 -13.39 10.69
CA PRO A 58 -0.41 -12.86 9.39
C PRO A 58 -0.13 -11.36 9.28
N VAL A 59 0.00 -10.89 8.04
CA VAL A 59 0.05 -9.46 7.70
C VAL A 59 -1.36 -8.98 7.36
N LEU A 60 -1.76 -7.85 7.94
CA LEU A 60 -2.97 -7.13 7.54
C LEU A 60 -2.59 -6.18 6.40
N LEU A 61 -3.11 -6.43 5.19
CA LEU A 61 -2.87 -5.58 4.02
C LEU A 61 -4.14 -4.82 3.65
N SER A 62 -4.10 -3.49 3.74
CA SER A 62 -5.23 -2.62 3.45
C SER A 62 -5.10 -1.93 2.10
N PHE A 63 -6.14 -2.04 1.27
CA PHE A 63 -6.22 -1.50 -0.08
C PHE A 63 -7.05 -0.21 -0.11
N ASP A 64 -6.48 0.87 0.41
CA ASP A 64 -7.17 2.15 0.64
C ASP A 64 -6.95 3.16 -0.50
N TYR A 65 -6.99 2.68 -1.74
CA TYR A 65 -6.81 3.51 -2.94
C TYR A 65 -7.90 3.25 -3.98
N ASP A 66 -7.97 4.15 -4.95
CA ASP A 66 -8.94 4.10 -6.04
C ASP A 66 -8.22 3.99 -7.41
N PRO A 67 -8.97 3.80 -8.51
CA PRO A 67 -8.37 3.68 -9.83
C PRO A 67 -7.51 4.87 -10.29
N GLN A 68 -7.73 6.08 -9.78
CA GLN A 68 -7.02 7.30 -10.22
C GLN A 68 -5.54 7.25 -9.86
N ILE A 69 -5.22 6.68 -8.70
CA ILE A 69 -3.86 6.52 -8.20
C ILE A 69 -3.36 5.06 -8.31
N LYS A 70 -4.08 4.22 -9.07
CA LYS A 70 -3.71 2.81 -9.30
C LYS A 70 -2.29 2.69 -9.84
N ALA A 71 -1.86 3.61 -10.70
CA ALA A 71 -0.53 3.61 -11.29
C ALA A 71 0.60 3.67 -10.26
N GLU A 72 0.36 4.30 -9.11
CA GLU A 72 1.33 4.39 -8.01
C GLU A 72 1.17 3.24 -7.02
N CYS A 73 -0.03 3.06 -6.45
CA CYS A 73 -0.23 2.16 -5.31
C CYS A 73 -0.37 0.68 -5.70
N HIS A 74 -0.87 0.38 -6.90
CA HIS A 74 -1.12 -1.01 -7.27
C HIS A 74 0.17 -1.81 -7.56
N PRO A 75 1.19 -1.26 -8.25
CA PRO A 75 2.50 -1.90 -8.33
C PRO A 75 3.11 -2.19 -6.95
N MET A 76 2.93 -1.29 -5.97
CA MET A 76 3.37 -1.54 -4.59
C MET A 76 2.64 -2.73 -3.98
N ALA A 77 1.31 -2.79 -4.14
CA ALA A 77 0.50 -3.90 -3.64
C ALA A 77 0.98 -5.24 -4.18
N LEU A 78 1.21 -5.31 -5.49
CA LEU A 78 1.74 -6.50 -6.14
C LEU A 78 3.13 -6.86 -5.61
N ALA A 79 4.04 -5.89 -5.46
CA ALA A 79 5.37 -6.13 -4.93
C ALA A 79 5.36 -6.67 -3.49
N ILE A 80 4.54 -6.06 -2.62
CA ILE A 80 4.38 -6.49 -1.22
C ILE A 80 3.80 -7.90 -1.15
N LEU A 81 2.71 -8.17 -1.90
CA LEU A 81 2.10 -9.51 -1.92
C LEU A 81 3.06 -10.58 -2.42
N ARG A 82 3.79 -10.31 -3.51
CA ARG A 82 4.82 -11.23 -4.03
C ARG A 82 5.90 -11.50 -2.99
N HIS A 83 6.36 -10.47 -2.28
CA HIS A 83 7.36 -10.61 -1.22
C HIS A 83 6.82 -11.48 -0.07
N LEU A 84 5.60 -11.23 0.40
CA LEU A 84 4.95 -12.02 1.46
C LEU A 84 4.74 -13.48 1.04
N PHE A 85 4.17 -13.71 -0.14
CA PHE A 85 3.86 -15.06 -0.63
C PHE A 85 5.12 -15.88 -0.97
N SER A 86 6.19 -15.24 -1.46
CA SER A 86 7.50 -15.91 -1.65
C SER A 86 8.07 -16.49 -0.35
N ARG A 87 7.63 -16.00 0.80
CA ARG A 87 8.05 -16.43 2.14
C ARG A 87 6.98 -17.22 2.88
N ASN A 88 5.91 -17.60 2.18
CA ASN A 88 4.73 -18.27 2.75
C ASN A 88 4.06 -17.50 3.89
N VAL A 89 4.22 -16.18 3.95
CA VAL A 89 3.58 -15.34 4.97
C VAL A 89 2.10 -15.20 4.61
N LYS A 90 1.24 -15.45 5.61
CA LYS A 90 -0.22 -15.39 5.42
C LYS A 90 -0.72 -13.96 5.39
N VAL A 91 -1.72 -13.69 4.55
CA VAL A 91 -2.23 -12.32 4.30
C VAL A 91 -3.72 -12.22 4.57
N VAL A 92 -4.11 -11.28 5.43
CA VAL A 92 -5.50 -10.88 5.61
C VAL A 92 -5.66 -9.54 4.94
N ALA A 93 -6.47 -9.47 3.90
CA ALA A 93 -6.68 -8.24 3.15
C ALA A 93 -8.01 -7.57 3.52
N ILE A 94 -8.00 -6.24 3.58
CA ILE A 94 -9.18 -5.41 3.80
C ILE A 94 -9.15 -4.17 2.91
N SER A 95 -10.25 -3.42 2.89
CA SER A 95 -10.31 -2.09 2.29
C SER A 95 -11.12 -1.16 3.18
N LEU A 96 -10.63 0.06 3.39
CA LEU A 96 -11.36 1.16 4.03
C LEU A 96 -11.78 2.23 3.01
N HIS A 97 -11.46 2.00 1.73
CA HIS A 97 -11.96 2.78 0.62
C HIS A 97 -13.02 1.99 -0.19
N PRO A 98 -14.17 2.58 -0.56
CA PRO A 98 -15.22 1.85 -1.27
C PRO A 98 -14.79 1.34 -2.66
N ALA A 99 -13.82 1.99 -3.30
CA ALA A 99 -13.26 1.53 -4.59
C ALA A 99 -12.14 0.47 -4.45
N GLY A 100 -11.62 0.26 -3.24
CA GLY A 100 -10.51 -0.65 -2.98
C GLY A 100 -10.79 -2.15 -3.23
N PRO A 101 -12.02 -2.69 -3.00
CA PRO A 101 -12.26 -4.13 -3.14
C PRO A 101 -11.94 -4.71 -4.51
N ALA A 102 -12.27 -4.01 -5.60
CA ALA A 102 -11.94 -4.48 -6.94
C ALA A 102 -10.42 -4.55 -7.17
N LEU A 103 -9.66 -3.61 -6.60
CA LEU A 103 -8.21 -3.53 -6.72
C LEU A 103 -7.52 -4.57 -5.82
N ALA A 104 -8.08 -4.84 -4.65
CA ALA A 104 -7.63 -5.91 -3.75
C ALA A 104 -7.79 -7.28 -4.41
N LEU A 105 -8.97 -7.55 -4.98
CA LEU A 105 -9.24 -8.82 -5.68
C LEU A 105 -8.31 -9.02 -6.88
N ASP A 106 -8.08 -7.98 -7.69
CA ASP A 106 -7.13 -8.00 -8.80
C ASP A 106 -5.73 -8.41 -8.33
N ALA A 107 -5.21 -7.74 -7.29
CA ALA A 107 -3.88 -8.00 -6.76
C ALA A 107 -3.75 -9.39 -6.11
N LEU A 108 -4.72 -9.78 -5.28
CA LEU A 108 -4.72 -11.07 -4.57
C LEU A 108 -4.89 -12.24 -5.52
N ASN A 109 -5.81 -12.16 -6.48
CA ASN A 109 -6.02 -13.26 -7.44
C ASN A 109 -4.82 -13.43 -8.36
N LYS A 110 -4.19 -12.33 -8.78
CA LYS A 110 -2.99 -12.39 -9.61
C LYS A 110 -1.83 -13.02 -8.85
N THR A 111 -1.48 -12.45 -7.69
CA THR A 111 -0.31 -12.90 -6.93
C THR A 111 -0.53 -14.24 -6.23
N GLY A 112 -1.76 -14.56 -5.83
CA GLY A 112 -2.12 -15.86 -5.30
C GLY A 112 -1.92 -16.97 -6.33
N LYS A 113 -2.32 -16.75 -7.58
CA LYS A 113 -2.03 -17.68 -8.70
C LYS A 113 -0.54 -17.78 -9.03
N GLU A 114 0.19 -16.66 -9.00
CA GLU A 114 1.64 -16.64 -9.28
C GLU A 114 2.45 -17.49 -8.28
N TYR A 115 1.95 -17.68 -7.05
CA TYR A 115 2.64 -18.37 -5.95
C TYR A 115 1.89 -19.58 -5.40
N ASP A 116 0.92 -20.12 -6.15
CA ASP A 116 0.10 -21.28 -5.79
C ASP A 116 -0.50 -21.19 -4.37
N LYS A 117 -1.06 -20.03 -4.03
CA LYS A 117 -1.69 -19.75 -2.72
C LYS A 117 -3.17 -20.07 -2.72
N ASN A 118 -3.62 -20.66 -1.62
CA ASN A 118 -5.01 -21.09 -1.43
C ASN A 118 -5.80 -20.06 -0.63
N TYR A 119 -6.96 -19.68 -1.15
CA TYR A 119 -7.89 -18.81 -0.45
C TYR A 119 -8.42 -19.49 0.81
N GLY A 120 -8.41 -18.76 1.93
CA GLY A 120 -8.86 -19.21 3.24
C GLY A 120 -7.76 -19.79 4.12
N ASP A 121 -6.66 -20.29 3.53
CA ASP A 121 -5.51 -20.85 4.24
C ASP A 121 -4.30 -19.93 4.21
N ASP A 122 -3.91 -19.47 3.01
CA ASP A 122 -2.76 -18.60 2.79
C ASP A 122 -3.16 -17.13 2.76
N TYR A 123 -4.33 -16.82 2.22
CA TYR A 123 -4.87 -15.47 2.22
C TYR A 123 -6.39 -15.44 2.29
N CYS A 124 -6.96 -14.37 2.85
CA CYS A 124 -8.39 -14.11 2.80
C CYS A 124 -8.65 -12.61 2.60
N PHE A 125 -9.85 -12.27 2.14
CA PHE A 125 -10.23 -10.87 1.86
C PHE A 125 -11.56 -10.54 2.54
N MET A 126 -11.53 -9.62 3.52
CA MET A 126 -12.73 -9.29 4.31
C MET A 126 -13.67 -8.31 3.61
N GLY A 127 -13.23 -7.68 2.52
CA GLY A 127 -14.04 -6.68 1.84
C GLY A 127 -13.85 -5.26 2.39
N TYR A 128 -14.91 -4.47 2.26
CA TYR A 128 -14.92 -3.04 2.61
C TYR A 128 -15.44 -2.82 4.05
N GLY A 129 -14.61 -2.21 4.89
CA GLY A 129 -14.99 -1.72 6.22
C GLY A 129 -15.36 -0.23 6.16
N ALA A 130 -16.61 0.11 6.44
CA ALA A 130 -17.09 1.49 6.38
C ALA A 130 -16.67 2.31 7.62
N GLY A 131 -16.23 3.55 7.36
CA GLY A 131 -15.87 4.53 8.38
C GLY A 131 -14.51 4.29 9.02
N PHE A 132 -13.47 5.00 8.54
CA PHE A 132 -12.07 4.83 8.98
C PHE A 132 -11.92 4.73 10.51
N ALA A 133 -12.25 5.78 11.25
CA ALA A 133 -12.11 5.81 12.71
C ALA A 133 -12.87 4.67 13.40
N PHE A 134 -14.13 4.48 13.01
CA PHE A 134 -15.00 3.44 13.57
C PHE A 134 -14.40 2.05 13.36
N MET A 135 -13.94 1.75 12.14
CA MET A 135 -13.36 0.45 11.82
C MET A 135 -12.03 0.22 12.55
N MET A 136 -11.16 1.23 12.63
CA MET A 136 -9.92 1.08 13.38
C MET A 136 -10.18 0.83 14.86
N MET A 137 -11.08 1.59 15.48
CA MET A 137 -11.41 1.42 16.89
C MET A 137 -12.04 0.06 17.15
N LYS A 138 -12.96 -0.38 16.28
CA LYS A 138 -13.59 -1.69 16.40
C LYS A 138 -12.57 -2.83 16.27
N MET A 139 -11.57 -2.69 15.40
CA MET A 139 -10.48 -3.66 15.24
C MET A 139 -9.49 -3.68 16.43
N VAL A 140 -9.44 -2.64 17.26
CA VAL A 140 -8.72 -2.68 18.54
C VAL A 140 -9.41 -3.64 19.50
N GLU A 141 -10.74 -3.65 19.51
CA GLU A 141 -11.52 -4.51 20.42
C GLU A 141 -11.67 -5.93 19.88
N SER A 142 -12.15 -6.07 18.63
CA SER A 142 -12.53 -7.35 18.05
C SER A 142 -12.50 -7.33 16.52
N PHE A 143 -11.67 -8.19 15.94
CA PHE A 143 -11.56 -8.40 14.50
C PHE A 143 -12.80 -9.09 13.94
N SER A 144 -13.33 -10.10 14.63
CA SER A 144 -14.55 -10.79 14.19
C SER A 144 -15.80 -9.93 14.26
N ASP A 145 -15.87 -8.97 15.18
CA ASP A 145 -16.98 -8.03 15.19
C ASP A 145 -16.81 -7.00 14.08
N SER A 146 -15.57 -6.57 13.81
CA SER A 146 -15.24 -5.67 12.70
C SER A 146 -15.62 -6.26 11.35
N PHE A 147 -15.24 -7.52 11.13
CA PHE A 147 -15.49 -8.28 9.91
C PHE A 147 -16.10 -9.65 10.26
N PRO A 148 -17.44 -9.73 10.43
CA PRO A 148 -18.11 -10.99 10.78
C PRO A 148 -18.12 -12.00 9.63
N GLN A 149 -18.01 -11.51 8.40
CA GLN A 149 -17.95 -12.30 7.18
C GLN A 149 -16.87 -11.74 6.25
N ASP A 150 -16.36 -12.60 5.37
CA ASP A 150 -15.49 -12.16 4.29
C ASP A 150 -16.26 -11.51 3.15
N TYR A 151 -15.51 -11.07 2.12
CA TYR A 151 -16.08 -10.48 0.91
C TYR A 151 -17.07 -11.39 0.18
N TYR A 152 -16.94 -12.71 0.31
CA TYR A 152 -17.80 -13.70 -0.34
C TYR A 152 -19.01 -14.11 0.52
N GLY A 153 -19.20 -13.48 1.68
CA GLY A 153 -20.27 -13.80 2.62
C GLY A 153 -20.01 -15.04 3.48
N LYS A 154 -18.77 -15.57 3.46
CA LYS A 154 -18.39 -16.68 4.32
C LYS A 154 -18.13 -16.15 5.73
N SER A 155 -18.72 -16.79 6.74
CA SER A 155 -18.46 -16.46 8.13
C SER A 155 -16.96 -16.52 8.44
N ILE A 156 -16.45 -15.53 9.17
CA ILE A 156 -15.04 -15.49 9.54
C ILE A 156 -14.61 -16.74 10.33
N LYS A 157 -15.55 -17.34 11.07
CA LYS A 157 -15.33 -18.58 11.85
C LYS A 157 -15.06 -19.80 10.97
N ASP A 158 -15.51 -19.78 9.71
CA ASP A 158 -15.36 -20.89 8.77
C ASP A 158 -14.08 -20.75 7.91
N ILE A 159 -13.31 -19.68 8.11
CA ILE A 159 -12.08 -19.39 7.36
C ILE A 159 -10.89 -19.80 8.22
N PRO A 160 -10.12 -20.84 7.84
CA PRO A 160 -9.01 -21.36 8.66
C PRO A 160 -7.99 -20.30 9.10
N LEU A 161 -7.63 -19.37 8.20
CA LEU A 161 -6.73 -18.24 8.49
C LEU A 161 -7.33 -17.21 9.45
N ALA A 162 -8.64 -16.96 9.38
CA ALA A 162 -9.26 -15.82 10.06
C ALA A 162 -10.00 -16.17 11.36
N ARG A 163 -10.36 -17.46 11.55
CA ARG A 163 -11.21 -17.91 12.68
C ARG A 163 -10.66 -17.64 14.08
N ASN A 164 -9.35 -17.43 14.21
CA ASN A 164 -8.67 -17.17 15.49
C ASN A 164 -8.06 -15.76 15.57
N LEU A 165 -8.45 -14.85 14.67
CA LEU A 165 -8.01 -13.45 14.73
C LEU A 165 -8.87 -12.71 15.75
N GLU A 166 -8.22 -12.20 16.79
CA GLU A 166 -8.90 -11.52 17.89
C GLU A 166 -8.95 -10.01 17.66
N ASN A 167 -7.81 -9.38 17.39
CA ASN A 167 -7.68 -7.93 17.19
C ASN A 167 -6.32 -7.64 16.52
N TYR A 168 -5.85 -6.39 16.55
CA TYR A 168 -4.55 -6.01 16.01
C TYR A 168 -3.36 -6.84 16.52
N ASN A 169 -3.42 -7.40 17.73
CA ASN A 169 -2.35 -8.23 18.28
C ASN A 169 -2.19 -9.57 17.56
N SER A 170 -3.18 -9.98 16.76
CA SER A 170 -3.11 -11.17 15.93
C SER A 170 -2.29 -10.97 14.65
N PHE A 171 -1.78 -9.76 14.38
CA PHE A 171 -1.02 -9.44 13.17
C PHE A 171 0.45 -9.10 13.47
N SER A 172 1.34 -9.41 12.53
CA SER A 172 2.76 -9.02 12.60
C SER A 172 2.96 -7.52 12.33
N ILE A 173 2.21 -7.00 11.36
CA ILE A 173 2.24 -5.61 10.89
C ILE A 173 0.96 -5.33 10.11
N VAL A 174 0.52 -4.07 10.13
CA VAL A 174 -0.45 -3.53 9.19
C VAL A 174 0.29 -2.78 8.10
N ILE A 175 0.00 -3.09 6.84
CA ILE A 175 0.50 -2.35 5.70
C ILE A 175 -0.70 -1.74 4.99
N THR A 176 -0.82 -0.42 4.98
CA THR A 176 -1.89 0.29 4.26
C THR A 176 -1.33 0.91 2.99
N LEU A 177 -2.03 0.75 1.88
CA LEU A 177 -1.73 1.40 0.61
C LEU A 177 -2.81 2.43 0.36
N ALA A 178 -2.47 3.72 0.33
CA ALA A 178 -3.48 4.76 0.40
C ALA A 178 -3.18 6.02 -0.42
N GLY A 179 -4.24 6.57 -1.02
CA GLY A 179 -4.31 7.95 -1.52
C GLY A 179 -5.19 8.85 -0.66
N ASN A 180 -5.43 8.45 0.59
CA ASN A 180 -6.33 9.12 1.52
C ASN A 180 -5.79 8.99 2.96
N LYS A 181 -6.62 9.33 3.94
CA LYS A 181 -6.23 9.39 5.36
C LYS A 181 -6.12 8.03 6.06
N ALA A 182 -6.32 6.89 5.40
CA ALA A 182 -6.21 5.58 6.05
C ALA A 182 -4.92 5.40 6.89
N PRO A 183 -3.73 5.83 6.43
CA PRO A 183 -2.51 5.70 7.23
C PRO A 183 -2.55 6.54 8.51
N GLU A 184 -3.08 7.77 8.46
CA GLU A 184 -3.30 8.63 9.64
C GLU A 184 -4.17 7.91 10.68
N PHE A 185 -5.25 7.26 10.25
CA PHE A 185 -6.13 6.50 11.15
C PHE A 185 -5.46 5.25 11.71
N TYR A 186 -4.66 4.52 10.93
CA TYR A 186 -3.89 3.38 11.44
C TYR A 186 -2.84 3.82 12.47
N ILE A 187 -2.22 4.98 12.31
CA ILE A 187 -1.27 5.52 13.29
C ILE A 187 -1.99 5.90 14.59
N ILE A 188 -3.07 6.69 14.49
CA ILE A 188 -3.78 7.26 15.65
C ILE A 188 -4.54 6.20 16.45
N TYR A 189 -5.19 5.25 15.77
CA TYR A 189 -6.04 4.26 16.42
C TYR A 189 -5.41 2.88 16.45
N GLY A 190 -4.82 2.41 15.35
CA GLY A 190 -4.16 1.10 15.31
C GLY A 190 -2.91 1.10 16.19
N GLN A 191 -1.86 1.80 15.77
CA GLN A 191 -0.57 1.80 16.45
C GLN A 191 -0.66 2.39 17.86
N SER A 192 -1.26 3.57 18.02
CA SER A 192 -1.23 4.25 19.32
C SER A 192 -2.08 3.57 20.40
N LYS A 193 -3.08 2.74 20.03
CA LYS A 193 -3.93 2.02 21.01
C LYS A 193 -3.53 0.56 21.22
N SER A 194 -3.03 -0.12 20.18
CA SER A 194 -2.69 -1.56 20.26
C SER A 194 -1.19 -1.85 20.26
N GLY A 195 -0.36 -0.88 19.87
CA GLY A 195 1.09 -1.09 19.66
C GLY A 195 1.43 -1.88 18.40
N VAL A 196 0.45 -2.20 17.55
CA VAL A 196 0.71 -2.88 16.28
C VAL A 196 1.63 -2.06 15.40
N LYS A 197 2.55 -2.73 14.71
CA LYS A 197 3.42 -2.08 13.74
C LYS A 197 2.59 -1.65 12.53
N VAL A 198 2.89 -0.47 12.00
CA VAL A 198 2.20 0.10 10.84
C VAL A 198 3.21 0.55 9.82
N ALA A 199 3.09 0.08 8.59
CA ALA A 199 3.77 0.64 7.42
C ALA A 199 2.74 1.23 6.46
N ALA A 200 3.15 2.26 5.72
CA ALA A 200 2.28 2.92 4.76
C ALA A 200 2.94 2.96 3.38
N GLY A 201 2.20 2.59 2.35
CA GLY A 201 2.52 2.93 0.97
C GLY A 201 1.57 4.03 0.50
N VAL A 202 2.11 5.16 0.06
CA VAL A 202 1.31 6.34 -0.28
C VAL A 202 1.78 6.94 -1.59
N THR A 203 0.96 7.78 -2.22
CA THR A 203 1.38 8.54 -3.40
C THR A 203 2.56 9.46 -3.08
N ALA A 204 3.34 9.82 -4.11
CA ALA A 204 4.54 10.65 -3.92
C ALA A 204 4.22 12.00 -3.26
N VAL A 205 3.06 12.58 -3.58
CA VAL A 205 2.59 13.86 -3.02
C VAL A 205 2.22 13.77 -1.54
N MET A 206 1.85 12.59 -1.03
CA MET A 206 1.45 12.38 0.36
C MET A 206 2.61 11.96 1.26
N ALA A 207 3.72 11.49 0.69
CA ALA A 207 4.84 10.97 1.47
C ALA A 207 5.38 11.99 2.48
N ALA A 208 5.38 13.29 2.10
CA ALA A 208 5.85 14.38 2.95
C ALA A 208 5.13 14.44 4.31
N ASP A 209 3.83 14.17 4.33
CA ASP A 209 2.99 14.24 5.52
C ASP A 209 3.31 13.14 6.55
N TYR A 210 3.96 12.05 6.11
CA TYR A 210 4.20 10.87 6.95
C TYR A 210 5.62 10.76 7.51
N TYR A 211 6.58 11.57 7.05
CA TYR A 211 7.94 11.57 7.62
C TYR A 211 8.00 11.89 9.12
N PRO A 212 7.18 12.81 9.68
CA PRO A 212 7.17 13.04 11.13
C PRO A 212 6.83 11.77 11.93
N PHE A 213 5.87 10.97 11.46
CA PHE A 213 5.46 9.72 12.10
C PHE A 213 6.50 8.61 11.94
N LEU A 214 7.25 8.61 10.84
CA LEU A 214 8.41 7.74 10.67
C LEU A 214 9.53 8.12 11.65
N GLY A 215 9.83 9.42 11.79
CA GLY A 215 10.86 9.92 12.70
C GLY A 215 10.54 9.67 14.18
N SER A 216 9.25 9.69 14.56
CA SER A 216 8.82 9.37 15.93
C SER A 216 8.74 7.86 16.22
N GLY A 217 8.88 7.00 15.21
CA GLY A 217 8.72 5.55 15.32
C GLY A 217 7.27 5.06 15.38
N GLN A 218 6.30 5.95 15.19
CA GLN A 218 4.88 5.57 15.06
C GLN A 218 4.58 4.86 13.74
N LEU A 219 5.38 5.11 12.70
CA LEU A 219 5.40 4.36 11.46
C LEU A 219 6.67 3.49 11.42
N THR A 220 6.50 2.19 11.14
CA THR A 220 7.60 1.22 10.98
C THR A 220 8.33 1.38 9.64
N GLY A 221 7.67 1.93 8.63
CA GLY A 221 8.28 2.20 7.34
C GLY A 221 7.30 2.84 6.36
N LEU A 222 7.84 3.54 5.37
CA LEU A 222 7.09 4.32 4.40
C LEU A 222 7.53 3.94 2.99
N ILE A 223 6.58 3.66 2.10
CA ILE A 223 6.79 3.41 0.68
C ILE A 223 6.16 4.57 -0.09
N SER A 224 6.99 5.47 -0.59
CA SER A 224 6.53 6.59 -1.42
C SER A 224 6.23 6.13 -2.84
N GLY A 225 5.24 6.76 -3.47
CA GLY A 225 5.02 6.74 -4.91
C GLY A 225 6.29 7.04 -5.69
N LEU A 226 6.31 6.59 -6.95
CA LEU A 226 7.42 6.84 -7.88
C LEU A 226 7.80 8.32 -7.82
N LYS A 227 9.05 8.57 -7.41
CA LYS A 227 9.70 9.88 -7.55
C LYS A 227 10.20 10.05 -8.99
#